data_AF-A0A7R9EDW8-F1
#
_entry.id   AF-A0A7R9EDW8-F1
#
_cell.length_a   1.000
_cell.length_b   1.000
_cell.length_c   1.000
_cell.angle_alpha   90.00
_cell.angle_beta   90.00
_cell.angle_gamma   90.00
#
_symmetry.space_group_name_H-M   'P 1'
#
loop_
_entity.id
_entity.type
_entity.pdbx_description
1 polymer ?
#
loop_
_entity_poly.entity_id
_entity_poly.type
_entity_poly.pdbx_seq_one_letter_code
_entity_poly.pdbx_strand_id
1 'polypeptide(L)'
;MCFSAFPQMCVTAIGNLMQASVKEGKPRKMFSKDHDIVPFIDCHWEGMTTMARRVTQSWHATIHRTLTKEVGTMFLCKDTSHDGSQPLYGLLGLQLTQIKPNYEAMIKGGHLRITEMGIQQVTAAGSVKGRNSRKKTLGDHGAGPSKKGRGGDSGAIKLPAHGYPLEHPYNKDGYRYILAEPDPHAPFRQEFDESSDWAGKPIPGWLYRTLNPSSALLALHDRAPQLKISEDRLAVTGEKGYCMVRATHAVSRGCWYWETTIEDMPESSACRLGWGQEYANLQAPLGYDKFGYSRRSRYLNVYDKANTSLLQWQYGLMRYSRSRLDF
;
A
#
# COMPACT_ATOMS: atom_id res chain seq x y z
N MET A 1 2.28 7.48 -1.97
CA MET A 1 1.99 7.16 -3.38
C MET A 1 2.89 8.03 -4.25
N CYS A 2 3.75 7.44 -5.09
CA CYS A 2 4.68 8.19 -5.92
C CYS A 2 4.01 8.55 -7.25
N PHE A 3 3.93 9.84 -7.59
CA PHE A 3 3.77 10.22 -9.00
C PHE A 3 5.09 9.85 -9.68
N SER A 4 5.07 8.85 -10.56
CA SER A 4 6.26 8.45 -11.31
C SER A 4 6.08 8.82 -12.78
N ALA A 5 7.03 9.59 -13.31
CA ALA A 5 7.16 9.76 -14.75
C ALA A 5 7.59 8.43 -15.39
N PHE A 6 7.34 8.27 -16.69
CA PHE A 6 7.72 7.06 -17.43
C PHE A 6 9.18 6.61 -17.21
N PRO A 7 10.20 7.50 -17.16
CA PRO A 7 11.57 7.12 -16.79
C PRO A 7 11.67 6.40 -15.44
N GLN A 8 11.03 6.95 -14.41
CA GLN A 8 11.06 6.38 -13.07
C GLN A 8 10.30 5.04 -13.02
N MET A 9 9.19 4.91 -13.77
CA MET A 9 8.49 3.63 -13.92
C MET A 9 9.38 2.58 -14.57
N CYS A 10 10.11 2.92 -15.64
CA CYS A 10 11.06 2.03 -16.29
C CYS A 10 12.19 1.59 -15.35
N VAL A 11 12.79 2.53 -14.61
CA VAL A 11 13.83 2.19 -13.61
C VAL A 11 13.29 1.24 -12.54
N THR A 12 12.11 1.56 -12.00
CA THR A 12 11.45 0.74 -10.97
C THR A 12 11.13 -0.65 -11.50
N ALA A 13 10.61 -0.76 -12.72
CA ALA A 13 10.28 -2.03 -13.36
C ALA A 13 11.54 -2.89 -13.56
N ILE A 14 12.58 -2.35 -14.21
CA ILE A 14 13.82 -3.08 -14.47
C ILE A 14 14.50 -3.49 -13.15
N GLY A 15 14.55 -2.59 -12.16
CA GLY A 15 15.13 -2.90 -10.85
C GLY A 15 14.42 -4.06 -10.13
N ASN A 16 13.07 -4.08 -10.17
CA ASN A 16 12.30 -5.18 -9.60
C ASN A 16 12.48 -6.49 -10.40
N LEU A 17 12.53 -6.43 -11.73
CA LEU A 17 12.79 -7.58 -12.58
C LEU A 17 14.19 -8.17 -12.33
N MET A 18 15.21 -7.32 -12.14
CA MET A 18 16.55 -7.74 -11.72
C MET A 18 16.49 -8.48 -10.38
N GLN A 19 15.86 -7.88 -9.36
CA GLN A 19 15.74 -8.51 -8.04
C GLN A 19 14.96 -9.83 -8.08
N ALA A 20 13.88 -9.90 -8.87
CA ALA A 20 13.10 -11.12 -9.05
C ALA A 20 13.94 -12.23 -9.69
N SER A 21 14.71 -11.91 -10.73
CA SER A 21 15.59 -12.88 -11.40
C SER A 21 16.67 -13.47 -10.48
N VAL A 22 17.17 -12.66 -9.54
CA VAL A 22 18.11 -13.13 -8.50
C VAL A 22 17.40 -14.10 -7.55
N LYS A 23 16.17 -13.79 -7.10
CA LYS A 23 15.38 -14.68 -6.24
C LYS A 23 15.04 -16.00 -6.92
N GLU A 24 14.84 -15.99 -8.22
CA GLU A 24 14.59 -17.18 -9.05
C GLU A 24 15.86 -18.00 -9.36
N GLY A 25 17.03 -17.56 -8.90
CA GLY A 25 18.30 -18.23 -9.14
C GLY A 25 18.86 -18.08 -10.56
N LYS A 26 18.26 -17.23 -11.40
CA LYS A 26 18.68 -16.95 -12.77
C LYS A 26 18.92 -15.45 -12.95
N PRO A 27 20.02 -14.90 -12.42
CA PRO A 27 20.25 -13.46 -12.40
C PRO A 27 20.32 -12.89 -13.83
N ARG A 28 19.39 -11.99 -14.14
CA ARG A 28 19.28 -11.25 -15.40
C ARG A 28 19.55 -9.77 -15.16
N LYS A 29 20.26 -9.13 -16.09
CA LYS A 29 20.52 -7.68 -16.09
C LYS A 29 19.80 -6.92 -17.20
N MET A 30 19.27 -7.65 -18.19
CA MET A 30 18.70 -7.10 -19.41
C MET A 30 17.33 -7.73 -19.68
N PHE A 31 16.37 -6.91 -20.09
CA PHE A 31 14.95 -7.24 -20.17
C PHE A 31 14.32 -6.70 -21.45
N SER A 32 13.43 -7.47 -22.05
CA SER A 32 12.67 -7.07 -23.23
C SER A 32 11.61 -6.04 -22.85
N LYS A 33 11.46 -5.00 -23.68
CA LYS A 33 10.37 -4.04 -23.54
C LYS A 33 9.01 -4.74 -23.52
N ASP A 34 8.75 -5.59 -24.51
CA ASP A 34 7.42 -6.16 -24.76
C ASP A 34 7.11 -7.38 -23.89
N HIS A 35 8.13 -8.17 -23.53
CA HIS A 35 7.91 -9.40 -22.76
C HIS A 35 8.13 -9.24 -21.25
N ASP A 36 8.93 -8.27 -20.81
CA ASP A 36 9.27 -8.11 -19.39
C ASP A 36 8.76 -6.77 -18.83
N ILE A 37 9.21 -5.64 -19.42
CA ILE A 37 9.03 -4.30 -18.83
C ILE A 37 7.57 -3.85 -18.90
N VAL A 38 6.95 -3.86 -20.08
CA VAL A 38 5.56 -3.45 -20.27
C VAL A 38 4.59 -4.31 -19.44
N PRO A 39 4.68 -5.66 -19.46
CA PRO A 39 3.84 -6.51 -18.61
C PRO A 39 4.01 -6.23 -17.11
N PHE A 40 5.24 -5.98 -16.66
CA PHE A 40 5.50 -5.61 -15.26
C PHE A 40 4.80 -4.29 -14.90
N ILE A 41 4.93 -3.27 -15.74
CA ILE A 41 4.30 -1.96 -15.53
C ILE A 41 2.78 -2.07 -15.51
N ASP A 42 2.19 -2.85 -16.40
CA ASP A 42 0.74 -3.03 -16.45
C ASP A 42 0.23 -3.72 -15.16
N CYS A 43 0.86 -4.81 -14.73
CA CYS A 43 0.40 -5.55 -13.54
C CYS A 43 0.64 -4.80 -12.22
N HIS A 44 1.52 -3.79 -12.20
CA HIS A 44 1.79 -2.95 -11.02
C HIS A 44 1.32 -1.51 -11.16
N TRP A 45 0.47 -1.19 -12.16
CA TRP A 45 0.12 0.19 -12.51
C TRP A 45 -0.26 1.06 -11.30
N GLU A 46 -1.18 0.56 -10.48
CA GLU A 46 -1.72 1.26 -9.30
C GLU A 46 -0.67 1.48 -8.20
N GLY A 47 0.32 0.59 -8.10
CA GLY A 47 1.42 0.71 -7.14
C GLY A 47 2.55 1.63 -7.63
N MET A 48 2.68 1.81 -8.94
CA MET A 48 3.75 2.61 -9.51
C MET A 48 3.37 4.07 -9.75
N THR A 49 2.11 4.34 -10.12
CA THR A 49 1.67 5.69 -10.50
C THR A 49 0.25 5.97 -10.06
N THR A 50 -0.04 7.25 -9.82
CA THR A 50 -1.38 7.78 -9.52
C THR A 50 -2.16 8.15 -10.79
N MET A 51 -1.55 8.00 -11.97
CA MET A 51 -2.24 8.22 -13.25
C MET A 51 -3.37 7.20 -13.44
N ALA A 52 -4.50 7.63 -14.01
CA ALA A 52 -5.57 6.71 -14.40
C ALA A 52 -5.03 5.60 -15.31
N ARG A 53 -5.52 4.37 -15.10
CA ARG A 53 -5.10 3.20 -15.89
C ARG A 53 -5.36 3.45 -17.37
N ARG A 54 -4.30 3.32 -18.18
CA ARG A 54 -4.39 3.53 -19.63
C ARG A 54 -4.96 2.28 -20.28
N VAL A 55 -6.09 2.45 -20.98
CA VAL A 55 -6.78 1.34 -21.68
C VAL A 55 -6.15 1.07 -23.05
N THR A 56 -5.56 2.07 -23.70
CA THR A 56 -4.92 1.92 -25.02
C THR A 56 -3.45 1.57 -24.89
N GLN A 57 -2.89 0.82 -25.83
CA GLN A 57 -1.45 0.46 -25.85
C GLN A 57 -0.53 1.61 -26.28
N SER A 58 -1.07 2.80 -26.54
CA SER A 58 -0.31 3.99 -26.98
C SER A 58 0.86 4.35 -26.05
N TRP A 59 0.78 4.01 -24.76
CA TRP A 59 1.84 4.27 -23.79
C TRP A 59 3.05 3.35 -23.94
N HIS A 60 2.94 2.20 -24.62
CA HIS A 60 4.08 1.32 -24.92
C HIS A 60 5.10 2.07 -25.81
N ALA A 61 4.61 2.90 -26.73
CA ALA A 61 5.48 3.77 -27.55
C ALA A 61 6.17 4.84 -26.71
N THR A 62 5.53 5.33 -25.65
CA THR A 62 6.17 6.26 -24.70
C THR A 62 7.24 5.55 -23.88
N ILE A 63 7.00 4.31 -23.42
CA ILE A 63 8.03 3.48 -22.78
C ILE A 63 9.23 3.28 -23.70
N HIS A 64 8.99 2.92 -24.96
CA HIS A 64 10.06 2.76 -25.95
C HIS A 64 10.87 4.05 -26.11
N ARG A 65 10.20 5.18 -26.34
CA ARG A 65 10.87 6.48 -26.47
C ARG A 65 11.68 6.84 -25.23
N THR A 66 11.17 6.57 -24.03
CA THR A 66 11.89 6.79 -22.78
C THR A 66 13.14 5.92 -22.68
N LEU A 67 12.99 4.61 -22.90
CA LEU A 67 14.10 3.65 -22.83
C LEU A 67 15.21 4.01 -23.82
N THR A 68 14.84 4.40 -25.05
CA THR A 68 15.79 4.77 -26.11
C THR A 68 16.43 6.15 -25.88
N LYS A 69 15.66 7.16 -25.45
CA LYS A 69 16.17 8.53 -25.24
C LYS A 69 17.17 8.61 -24.10
N GLU A 70 17.02 7.77 -23.08
CA GLU A 70 17.85 7.79 -21.87
C GLU A 70 18.87 6.65 -21.82
N VAL A 71 19.22 6.09 -22.99
CA VAL A 71 20.39 5.19 -23.12
C VAL A 71 21.67 5.99 -22.84
N GLY A 72 22.55 5.43 -22.03
CA GLY A 72 23.81 6.07 -21.62
C GLY A 72 23.67 7.05 -20.47
N THR A 73 22.45 7.40 -20.05
CA THR A 73 22.19 8.20 -18.83
C THR A 73 21.54 7.38 -17.73
N MET A 74 20.47 6.65 -18.04
CA MET A 74 19.74 5.83 -17.06
C MET A 74 19.68 4.35 -17.47
N PHE A 75 19.66 4.08 -18.78
CA PHE A 75 19.50 2.74 -19.31
C PHE A 75 20.70 2.30 -20.17
N LEU A 76 20.86 0.98 -20.26
CA LEU A 76 21.69 0.31 -21.26
C LEU A 76 20.75 -0.30 -22.31
N CYS A 77 21.16 -0.25 -23.58
CA CYS A 77 20.49 -0.98 -24.66
C CYS A 77 21.50 -1.95 -25.27
N LYS A 78 21.10 -3.21 -25.40
CA LYS A 78 21.83 -4.20 -26.18
C LYS A 78 20.99 -4.54 -27.40
N ASP A 79 21.40 -4.04 -28.54
CA ASP A 79 20.82 -4.41 -29.82
C ASP A 79 21.25 -5.83 -30.15
N THR A 80 20.27 -6.70 -30.36
CA THR A 80 20.49 -8.08 -30.81
C THR A 80 20.14 -8.22 -32.30
N SER A 81 20.33 -7.13 -33.04
CA SER A 81 19.99 -6.93 -34.46
C SER A 81 20.63 -7.94 -35.42
N HIS A 82 21.66 -8.67 -35.00
CA HIS A 82 22.23 -9.78 -35.77
C HIS A 82 21.40 -11.07 -35.75
N ASP A 83 20.43 -11.20 -34.83
CA ASP A 83 19.67 -12.43 -34.58
C ASP A 83 18.14 -12.24 -34.76
N GLY A 84 17.71 -11.10 -35.32
CA GLY A 84 16.29 -10.76 -35.50
C GLY A 84 15.50 -10.55 -34.20
N SER A 85 16.16 -10.60 -33.04
CA SER A 85 15.53 -10.45 -31.73
C SER A 85 15.39 -8.98 -31.33
N GLN A 86 14.37 -8.68 -30.52
CA GLN A 86 14.10 -7.33 -30.05
C GLN A 86 15.19 -6.82 -29.10
N PRO A 87 15.46 -5.49 -29.07
CA PRO A 87 16.46 -4.91 -28.18
C PRO A 87 16.12 -5.18 -26.71
N LEU A 88 17.17 -5.44 -25.93
CA LEU A 88 17.06 -5.63 -24.48
C LEU A 88 17.56 -4.39 -23.76
N TYR A 89 16.88 -4.05 -22.67
CA TYR A 89 17.16 -2.87 -21.86
C TYR A 89 17.56 -3.26 -20.43
N GLY A 90 18.54 -2.56 -19.86
CA GLY A 90 18.99 -2.74 -18.47
C GLY A 90 19.23 -1.40 -17.79
N LEU A 91 19.51 -1.42 -16.48
CA LEU A 91 19.92 -0.22 -15.76
C LEU A 91 21.41 0.06 -16.00
N LEU A 92 21.75 1.33 -16.20
CA LEU A 92 23.15 1.76 -16.23
C LEU A 92 23.80 1.62 -14.84
N GLY A 93 23.07 2.01 -13.79
CA GLY A 93 23.46 1.80 -12.39
C GLY A 93 22.93 0.47 -11.85
N LEU A 94 23.81 -0.46 -11.48
CA LEU A 94 23.41 -1.78 -10.95
C LEU A 94 23.06 -1.77 -9.45
N GLN A 95 23.36 -0.68 -8.74
CA GLN A 95 23.06 -0.55 -7.31
C GLN A 95 21.61 -0.17 -7.08
N LEU A 96 20.75 -1.18 -6.89
CA LEU A 96 19.32 -1.00 -6.67
C LEU A 96 19.01 -0.17 -5.41
N THR A 97 19.90 -0.15 -4.41
CA THR A 97 19.76 0.63 -3.17
C THR A 97 19.79 2.14 -3.39
N GLN A 98 20.26 2.60 -4.55
CA GLN A 98 20.32 4.03 -4.89
C GLN A 98 19.09 4.51 -5.66
N ILE A 99 18.16 3.61 -6.01
CA ILE A 99 16.91 3.96 -6.68
C ILE A 99 16.01 4.69 -5.67
N LYS A 100 15.80 5.99 -5.91
CA LYS A 100 14.93 6.87 -5.12
C LYS A 100 14.05 7.73 -6.03
N PRO A 101 12.93 8.29 -5.53
CA PRO A 101 12.15 9.25 -6.30
C PRO A 101 13.01 10.43 -6.75
N ASN A 102 12.94 10.80 -8.03
CA ASN A 102 13.65 11.95 -8.56
C ASN A 102 12.87 13.25 -8.32
N TYR A 103 12.94 13.75 -7.09
CA TYR A 103 12.23 14.96 -6.67
C TYR A 103 12.62 16.19 -7.51
N GLU A 104 13.89 16.33 -7.90
CA GLU A 104 14.36 17.45 -8.72
C GLU A 104 13.67 17.48 -10.10
N ALA A 105 13.56 16.31 -10.76
CA ALA A 105 12.86 16.21 -12.03
C ALA A 105 11.34 16.46 -11.87
N MET A 106 10.74 15.99 -10.78
CA MET A 106 9.33 16.27 -10.48
C MET A 106 9.07 17.76 -10.26
N ILE A 107 10.04 18.47 -9.66
CA ILE A 107 9.99 19.92 -9.47
C ILE A 107 10.13 20.65 -10.81
N LYS A 108 11.17 20.34 -11.58
CA LYS A 108 11.40 20.95 -12.91
C LYS A 108 10.24 20.68 -13.89
N GLY A 109 9.63 19.50 -13.80
CA GLY A 109 8.46 19.11 -14.60
C GLY A 109 7.15 19.75 -14.17
N GLY A 110 7.14 20.60 -13.14
CA GLY A 110 5.94 21.30 -12.66
C GLY A 110 4.92 20.41 -11.95
N HIS A 111 5.26 19.13 -11.70
CA HIS A 111 4.43 18.20 -10.92
C HIS A 111 4.49 18.49 -9.42
N LEU A 112 5.64 18.98 -8.98
CA LEU A 112 5.90 19.52 -7.67
C LEU A 112 6.26 21.00 -7.85
N ARG A 113 5.59 21.91 -7.15
CA ARG A 113 6.01 23.31 -7.07
C ARG A 113 6.80 23.52 -5.80
N ILE A 114 8.06 23.92 -5.92
CA ILE A 114 8.76 24.55 -4.79
C ILE A 114 8.19 25.96 -4.68
N THR A 115 7.58 26.23 -3.54
CA THR A 115 7.26 27.58 -3.11
C THR A 115 8.21 27.95 -1.99
N GLU A 116 8.28 29.23 -1.63
CA GLU A 116 8.97 29.71 -0.41
C GLU A 116 8.49 28.96 0.86
N MET A 117 7.35 28.27 0.74
CA MET A 117 6.61 27.53 1.77
C MET A 117 6.83 26.00 1.68
N GLY A 118 7.67 25.48 0.79
CA GLY A 118 7.93 24.04 0.58
C GLY A 118 7.36 23.46 -0.72
N ILE A 119 7.35 22.12 -0.85
CA ILE A 119 6.86 21.42 -2.03
C ILE A 119 5.31 21.33 -2.01
N GLN A 120 4.65 21.63 -3.13
CA GLN A 120 3.21 21.43 -3.32
C GLN A 120 2.94 20.56 -4.55
N GLN A 121 2.14 19.50 -4.41
CA GLN A 121 1.67 18.71 -5.57
C GLN A 121 0.68 19.55 -6.39
N VAL A 122 0.92 19.63 -7.70
CA VAL A 122 0.00 20.28 -8.64
C VAL A 122 -0.95 19.23 -9.17
N THR A 123 -2.19 19.21 -8.69
CA THR A 123 -3.23 18.32 -9.23
C THR A 123 -3.76 18.86 -10.56
N ALA A 124 -3.59 18.08 -11.63
CA ALA A 124 -4.26 18.33 -12.91
C ALA A 124 -5.69 17.76 -12.87
N ALA A 125 -6.58 18.36 -12.09
CA ALA A 125 -8.02 18.14 -12.17
C ALA A 125 -8.74 19.33 -11.51
N GLY A 126 -9.75 19.85 -12.20
CA GLY A 126 -10.46 21.08 -11.86
C GLY A 126 -10.95 21.14 -10.41
N SER A 127 -10.84 22.35 -9.87
CA SER A 127 -11.49 22.82 -8.65
C SER A 127 -12.94 22.34 -8.56
N VAL A 128 -13.20 21.34 -7.71
CA VAL A 128 -14.51 21.20 -7.07
C VAL A 128 -14.32 21.68 -5.65
N LYS A 129 -14.67 22.96 -5.46
CA LYS A 129 -14.66 23.67 -4.19
C LYS A 129 -15.69 23.01 -3.26
N GLY A 130 -15.26 22.00 -2.50
CA GLY A 130 -16.04 21.41 -1.41
C GLY A 130 -16.24 22.44 -0.31
N ARG A 131 -17.48 22.92 -0.18
CA ARG A 131 -17.95 23.82 0.89
C ARG A 131 -17.88 23.06 2.23
N ASN A 132 -16.76 23.15 2.94
CA ASN A 132 -16.73 22.78 4.35
C ASN A 132 -16.91 24.05 5.21
N SER A 133 -18.02 24.01 5.94
CA SER A 133 -18.50 24.98 6.91
C SER A 133 -17.42 25.30 7.94
N ARG A 134 -17.15 26.60 8.10
CA ARG A 134 -16.40 27.14 9.26
C ARG A 134 -17.13 26.69 10.53
N LYS A 135 -16.53 25.80 11.31
CA LYS A 135 -16.94 25.55 12.69
C LYS A 135 -16.65 26.83 13.48
N LYS A 136 -17.68 27.62 13.76
CA LYS A 136 -17.62 28.77 14.68
C LYS A 136 -17.22 28.23 16.05
N THR A 137 -16.09 28.70 16.57
CA THR A 137 -15.75 28.61 17.98
C THR A 137 -16.65 29.59 18.75
N LEU A 138 -17.53 29.05 19.59
CA LEU A 138 -18.19 29.83 20.63
C LEU A 138 -17.14 30.20 21.67
N GLY A 139 -17.01 31.50 21.94
CA GLY A 139 -16.14 32.01 23.00
C GLY A 139 -16.77 31.82 24.36
N ASP A 140 -15.93 31.54 25.35
CA ASP A 140 -16.16 32.00 26.70
C ASP A 140 -14.83 32.37 27.36
N HIS A 141 -14.86 33.44 28.15
CA HIS A 141 -13.72 34.16 28.69
C HIS A 141 -13.27 33.59 30.04
N GLY A 142 -11.96 33.40 30.22
CA GLY A 142 -11.33 33.16 31.53
C GLY A 142 -9.83 33.47 31.49
N ALA A 143 -9.36 34.34 32.38
CA ALA A 143 -8.12 35.11 32.31
C ALA A 143 -6.82 34.39 32.75
N GLY A 144 -5.71 34.69 32.03
CA GLY A 144 -4.23 34.69 32.31
C GLY A 144 -3.54 33.79 33.37
N PRO A 145 -2.18 33.83 33.50
CA PRO A 145 -1.18 34.62 32.77
C PRO A 145 -0.01 33.80 32.16
N SER A 146 0.73 34.47 31.28
CA SER A 146 1.95 34.02 30.58
C SER A 146 3.03 33.38 31.46
N LYS A 147 3.61 32.26 30.98
CA LYS A 147 5.00 31.89 31.21
C LYS A 147 5.67 31.50 29.89
N LYS A 148 6.66 32.30 29.49
CA LYS A 148 7.68 31.94 28.49
C LYS A 148 8.41 30.68 28.99
N GLY A 149 8.41 29.62 28.18
CA GLY A 149 9.19 28.40 28.39
C GLY A 149 9.57 27.81 27.02
N ARG A 150 10.86 27.62 26.82
CA ARG A 150 11.55 27.17 25.59
C ARG A 150 11.13 25.77 25.14
N GLY A 151 11.23 25.54 23.82
CA GLY A 151 11.41 24.22 23.21
C GLY A 151 10.12 23.62 22.67
N GLY A 152 9.91 23.74 21.37
CA GLY A 152 8.83 23.06 20.66
C GLY A 152 9.11 21.56 20.60
N ASP A 153 8.59 20.82 21.56
CA ASP A 153 8.23 19.42 21.38
C ASP A 153 6.71 19.39 21.18
N SER A 154 6.28 19.46 19.92
CA SER A 154 4.87 19.36 19.56
C SER A 154 4.37 18.01 20.03
N GLY A 155 3.61 18.03 21.13
CA GLY A 155 3.18 16.86 21.89
C GLY A 155 2.71 15.71 21.01
N ALA A 156 3.59 14.73 20.82
CA ALA A 156 3.19 13.41 20.39
C ALA A 156 2.23 12.89 21.48
N ILE A 157 0.95 12.76 21.15
CA ILE A 157 -0.01 12.04 21.99
C ILE A 157 0.68 10.71 22.33
N LYS A 158 0.85 10.42 23.63
CA LYS A 158 1.55 9.22 24.07
C LYS A 158 0.70 8.02 23.64
N LEU A 159 1.06 7.44 22.50
CA LEU A 159 0.33 6.34 21.92
C LEU A 159 0.55 5.10 22.80
N PRO A 160 -0.48 4.25 22.96
CA PRO A 160 -0.30 2.88 23.42
C PRO A 160 0.80 2.17 22.64
N ALA A 161 1.40 1.12 23.23
CA ALA A 161 2.53 0.38 22.63
C ALA A 161 2.25 -0.16 21.21
N HIS A 162 0.98 -0.42 20.89
CA HIS A 162 0.56 -0.86 19.55
C HIS A 162 0.49 0.27 18.50
N GLY A 163 0.76 1.54 18.87
CA GLY A 163 0.89 2.68 17.97
C GLY A 163 -0.43 3.26 17.44
N TYR A 164 -1.58 2.80 17.93
CA TYR A 164 -2.89 3.32 17.54
C TYR A 164 -3.46 4.24 18.63
N PRO A 165 -4.05 5.40 18.28
CA PRO A 165 -4.86 6.17 19.22
C PRO A 165 -6.03 5.33 19.75
N LEU A 166 -6.47 5.59 20.99
CA LEU A 166 -7.63 4.94 21.58
C LEU A 166 -8.90 5.12 20.73
N GLU A 167 -9.03 6.27 20.07
CA GLU A 167 -10.09 6.56 19.09
C GLU A 167 -9.53 6.57 17.66
N HIS A 168 -9.03 5.42 17.17
CA HIS A 168 -8.69 5.32 15.76
C HIS A 168 -9.96 5.14 14.90
N PRO A 169 -10.16 5.95 13.85
CA PRO A 169 -11.33 5.82 12.98
C PRO A 169 -11.32 4.50 12.21
N TYR A 170 -12.48 3.88 12.09
CA TYR A 170 -12.69 2.67 11.30
C TYR A 170 -12.91 3.01 9.83
N ASN A 171 -12.55 2.08 8.94
CA ASN A 171 -12.95 2.12 7.53
C ASN A 171 -14.49 2.15 7.43
N LYS A 172 -15.05 3.25 6.91
CA LYS A 172 -16.50 3.45 6.75
C LYS A 172 -16.80 4.43 5.62
N ASP A 173 -18.02 4.36 5.07
CA ASP A 173 -18.52 5.29 4.05
C ASP A 173 -17.62 5.41 2.81
N GLY A 174 -16.92 4.33 2.46
CA GLY A 174 -15.95 4.30 1.34
C GLY A 174 -14.58 4.94 1.65
N TYR A 175 -14.38 5.47 2.85
CA TYR A 175 -13.09 6.00 3.30
C TYR A 175 -12.25 4.93 3.99
N ARG A 176 -10.95 4.96 3.71
CA ARG A 176 -9.94 4.10 4.35
C ARG A 176 -9.05 4.92 5.25
N TYR A 177 -8.90 4.48 6.49
CA TYR A 177 -8.01 5.06 7.47
C TYR A 177 -6.85 4.09 7.66
N ILE A 178 -5.65 4.58 7.40
CA ILE A 178 -4.42 3.82 7.56
C ILE A 178 -3.49 4.60 8.46
N LEU A 179 -2.74 3.89 9.32
CA LEU A 179 -1.66 4.54 10.03
C LEU A 179 -0.54 4.89 9.06
N ALA A 180 0.04 6.06 9.26
CA ALA A 180 1.15 6.54 8.48
C ALA A 180 2.30 6.92 9.42
N GLU A 181 3.52 6.66 8.99
CA GLU A 181 4.75 7.07 9.66
C GLU A 181 5.51 8.07 8.79
N PRO A 182 6.29 8.99 9.39
CA PRO A 182 7.24 9.82 8.67
C PRO A 182 8.09 9.00 7.69
N ASP A 183 8.20 9.43 6.44
CA ASP A 183 9.16 8.83 5.51
C ASP A 183 10.57 9.40 5.77
N PRO A 184 11.55 8.58 6.18
CA PRO A 184 12.92 9.03 6.44
C PRO A 184 13.64 9.60 5.22
N HIS A 185 13.17 9.30 4.02
CA HIS A 185 13.78 9.74 2.77
C HIS A 185 13.05 10.91 2.11
N ALA A 186 12.00 11.44 2.77
CA ALA A 186 11.27 12.57 2.24
C ALA A 186 12.16 13.83 2.28
N PRO A 187 12.32 14.54 1.16
CA PRO A 187 13.07 15.77 1.13
C PRO A 187 12.29 16.90 1.80
N PHE A 188 13.02 17.91 2.28
CA PHE A 188 12.46 19.12 2.88
C PHE A 188 11.59 18.88 4.13
N ARG A 189 11.84 17.78 4.84
CA ARG A 189 11.06 17.41 6.03
C ARG A 189 11.23 18.43 7.15
N GLN A 190 12.47 18.83 7.40
CA GLN A 190 12.79 19.78 8.46
C GLN A 190 12.11 21.13 8.21
N GLU A 191 12.16 21.61 6.97
CA GLU A 191 11.56 22.86 6.52
C GLU A 191 10.03 22.82 6.62
N PHE A 192 9.40 21.66 6.38
CA PHE A 192 7.97 21.48 6.60
C PHE A 192 7.61 21.56 8.10
N ASP A 193 8.35 20.85 8.95
CA ASP A 193 8.10 20.80 10.40
C ASP A 193 8.35 22.15 11.09
N GLU A 194 9.31 22.95 10.60
CA GLU A 194 9.66 24.28 11.13
C GLU A 194 8.76 25.41 10.61
N SER A 195 8.05 25.21 9.50
CA SER A 195 7.23 26.24 8.87
C SER A 195 5.84 26.36 9.52
N SER A 196 5.57 27.50 10.14
CA SER A 196 4.25 27.85 10.69
C SER A 196 3.13 27.90 9.63
N ASP A 197 3.50 28.02 8.36
CA ASP A 197 2.55 28.17 7.27
C ASP A 197 1.79 26.89 6.91
N TRP A 198 2.21 25.74 7.45
CA TRP A 198 1.53 24.45 7.27
C TRP A 198 0.45 24.18 8.31
N ALA A 199 0.31 25.04 9.33
CA ALA A 199 -0.72 24.90 10.34
C ALA A 199 -2.12 24.86 9.70
N GLY A 200 -2.83 23.73 9.87
CA GLY A 200 -4.18 23.53 9.35
C GLY A 200 -4.30 23.22 7.85
N LYS A 201 -3.20 23.10 7.11
CA LYS A 201 -3.21 22.66 5.71
C LYS A 201 -3.16 21.12 5.62
N PRO A 202 -3.69 20.50 4.54
CA PRO A 202 -3.55 19.07 4.31
C PRO A 202 -2.07 18.68 4.23
N ILE A 203 -1.69 17.65 4.99
CA ILE A 203 -0.32 17.16 5.03
C ILE A 203 0.05 16.56 3.66
N PRO A 204 1.17 16.97 3.06
CA PRO A 204 1.66 16.35 1.85
C PRO A 204 1.89 14.83 1.96
N GLY A 205 1.27 14.06 1.06
CA GLY A 205 1.32 12.59 1.08
C GLY A 205 2.68 11.97 0.75
N TRP A 206 3.70 12.74 0.37
CA TRP A 206 5.08 12.23 0.18
C TRP A 206 5.96 12.36 1.43
N LEU A 207 5.50 13.07 2.47
CA LEU A 207 6.23 13.18 3.75
C LEU A 207 6.02 11.96 4.65
N TYR A 208 5.04 11.13 4.29
CA TYR A 208 4.61 9.98 5.08
C TYR A 208 4.43 8.77 4.19
N ARG A 209 4.64 7.59 4.79
CA ARG A 209 4.35 6.30 4.20
C ARG A 209 3.43 5.50 5.11
N THR A 210 2.71 4.54 4.55
CA THR A 210 1.88 3.63 5.34
C THR A 210 2.75 2.89 6.34
N LEU A 211 2.33 2.87 7.61
CA LEU A 211 2.98 2.07 8.63
C LEU A 211 2.81 0.59 8.27
N ASN A 212 3.91 -0.10 8.03
CA ASN A 212 3.91 -1.54 7.77
C ASN A 212 4.62 -2.27 8.93
N PRO A 213 3.89 -2.93 9.84
CA PRO A 213 4.50 -3.67 10.94
C PRO A 213 5.43 -4.77 10.43
N SER A 214 6.48 -5.08 11.20
CA SER A 214 7.45 -6.15 10.86
C SER A 214 6.84 -7.55 10.86
N SER A 215 5.70 -7.72 11.52
CA SER A 215 4.96 -8.98 11.62
C SER A 215 3.52 -8.82 11.11
N ALA A 216 2.94 -9.91 10.62
CA ALA A 216 1.52 -9.96 10.30
C ALA A 216 0.69 -9.92 11.58
N LEU A 217 -0.20 -8.94 11.69
CA LEU A 217 -1.02 -8.67 12.88
C LEU A 217 -2.46 -8.39 12.45
N LEU A 218 -3.39 -8.36 13.39
CA LEU A 218 -4.77 -7.95 13.11
C LEU A 218 -4.86 -6.43 12.95
N ALA A 219 -5.50 -5.98 11.87
CA ALA A 219 -5.61 -4.57 11.53
C ALA A 219 -6.70 -3.89 12.36
N LEU A 220 -6.30 -2.95 13.23
CA LEU A 220 -7.24 -2.25 14.11
C LEU A 220 -8.21 -1.32 13.37
N HIS A 221 -7.81 -0.83 12.19
CA HIS A 221 -8.60 0.05 11.33
C HIS A 221 -9.58 -0.71 10.42
N ASP A 222 -9.32 -2.02 10.21
CA ASP A 222 -9.99 -2.84 9.21
C ASP A 222 -10.71 -4.03 9.86
N ARG A 223 -11.60 -3.68 10.79
CA ARG A 223 -12.39 -4.60 11.60
C ARG A 223 -13.77 -4.03 11.85
N ALA A 224 -14.71 -4.91 12.17
CA ALA A 224 -15.97 -4.51 12.76
C ALA A 224 -15.74 -3.83 14.14
N PRO A 225 -16.40 -2.70 14.45
CA PRO A 225 -16.18 -1.97 15.70
C PRO A 225 -16.43 -2.79 16.97
N GLN A 226 -17.37 -3.74 16.91
CA GLN A 226 -17.74 -4.60 18.04
C GLN A 226 -16.74 -5.73 18.34
N LEU A 227 -15.76 -5.97 17.47
CA LEU A 227 -14.71 -6.97 17.75
C LEU A 227 -13.72 -6.43 18.78
N LYS A 228 -13.35 -7.28 19.73
CA LYS A 228 -12.29 -7.01 20.71
C LYS A 228 -11.02 -7.66 20.23
N ILE A 229 -9.94 -6.90 20.14
CA ILE A 229 -8.61 -7.40 19.74
C ILE A 229 -7.70 -7.30 20.97
N SER A 230 -6.88 -8.33 21.19
CA SER A 230 -5.87 -8.34 22.24
C SER A 230 -4.82 -7.24 22.04
N GLU A 231 -4.13 -6.84 23.10
CA GLU A 231 -3.12 -5.76 23.03
C GLU A 231 -1.96 -6.08 22.05
N ASP A 232 -1.57 -7.34 21.97
CA ASP A 232 -0.55 -7.85 21.04
C ASP A 232 -1.03 -7.94 19.57
N ARG A 233 -2.35 -7.76 19.34
CA ARG A 233 -3.03 -7.86 18.04
C ARG A 233 -2.93 -9.23 17.37
N LEU A 234 -2.82 -10.30 18.16
CA LEU A 234 -2.77 -11.67 17.67
C LEU A 234 -4.08 -12.45 17.90
N ALA A 235 -4.92 -12.01 18.84
CA ALA A 235 -6.21 -12.63 19.14
C ALA A 235 -7.38 -11.67 18.91
N VAL A 236 -8.52 -12.25 18.55
CA VAL A 236 -9.78 -11.52 18.36
C VAL A 236 -10.95 -12.28 18.97
N THR A 237 -11.79 -11.56 19.71
CA THR A 237 -13.00 -12.09 20.33
C THR A 237 -14.21 -11.32 19.82
N GLY A 238 -15.24 -12.06 19.43
CA GLY A 238 -16.55 -11.53 19.08
C GLY A 238 -17.63 -12.09 20.00
N GLU A 239 -18.70 -11.32 20.22
CA GLU A 239 -19.82 -11.73 21.09
C GLU A 239 -21.10 -11.95 20.28
N LYS A 240 -21.61 -10.89 19.64
CA LYS A 240 -22.93 -10.89 19.00
C LYS A 240 -22.80 -10.82 17.48
N GLY A 241 -23.40 -11.81 16.82
CA GLY A 241 -23.51 -11.86 15.37
C GLY A 241 -22.17 -12.10 14.68
N TYR A 242 -22.24 -12.32 13.36
CA TYR A 242 -21.03 -12.44 12.56
C TYR A 242 -20.42 -11.07 12.30
N CYS A 243 -19.11 -11.01 12.43
CA CYS A 243 -18.30 -9.87 12.09
C CYS A 243 -16.89 -10.35 11.71
N MET A 244 -16.12 -9.45 11.11
CA MET A 244 -14.83 -9.79 10.51
C MET A 244 -13.77 -8.76 10.86
N VAL A 245 -12.53 -9.24 10.93
CA VAL A 245 -11.29 -8.47 10.97
C VAL A 245 -10.36 -8.99 9.88
N ARG A 246 -9.57 -8.11 9.28
CA ARG A 246 -8.50 -8.47 8.33
C ARG A 246 -7.12 -8.26 8.95
N ALA A 247 -6.11 -8.94 8.39
CA ALA A 247 -4.72 -8.75 8.79
C ALA A 247 -4.15 -7.43 8.23
N THR A 248 -3.04 -6.97 8.80
CA THR A 248 -2.29 -5.79 8.33
C THR A 248 -1.65 -6.00 6.96
N HIS A 249 -1.42 -7.25 6.58
CA HIS A 249 -0.76 -7.63 5.33
C HIS A 249 -1.77 -8.20 4.33
N ALA A 250 -1.56 -7.89 3.05
CA ALA A 250 -2.34 -8.42 1.94
C ALA A 250 -1.45 -9.23 1.00
N VAL A 251 -2.05 -10.23 0.37
CA VAL A 251 -1.39 -11.06 -0.65
C VAL A 251 -1.83 -10.59 -2.04
N SER A 252 -0.88 -10.26 -2.90
CA SER A 252 -1.15 -9.87 -4.30
C SER A 252 -0.68 -10.92 -5.32
N ARG A 253 0.34 -11.71 -4.99
CA ARG A 253 0.93 -12.73 -5.87
C ARG A 253 1.71 -13.79 -5.09
N GLY A 254 1.93 -14.95 -5.70
CA GLY A 254 2.73 -16.05 -5.14
C GLY A 254 1.89 -17.09 -4.38
N CYS A 255 2.57 -18.00 -3.71
CA CYS A 255 1.97 -19.04 -2.88
C CYS A 255 2.25 -18.74 -1.41
N TRP A 256 1.21 -18.67 -0.60
CA TRP A 256 1.29 -18.28 0.80
C TRP A 256 0.50 -19.26 1.65
N TYR A 257 0.94 -19.42 2.90
CA TYR A 257 0.20 -20.13 3.93
C TYR A 257 0.12 -19.28 5.19
N TRP A 258 -0.91 -19.50 5.98
CA TRP A 258 -1.04 -18.93 7.32
C TRP A 258 -1.75 -19.95 8.19
N GLU A 259 -1.56 -19.82 9.49
CA GLU A 259 -2.12 -20.69 10.51
C GLU A 259 -2.83 -19.84 11.57
N THR A 260 -3.77 -20.46 12.26
CA THR A 260 -4.52 -19.82 13.33
C THR A 260 -4.96 -20.86 14.34
N THR A 261 -5.03 -20.44 15.59
CA THR A 261 -5.42 -21.29 16.71
C THR A 261 -6.75 -20.77 17.25
N ILE A 262 -7.72 -21.68 17.42
CA ILE A 262 -8.97 -21.36 18.09
C ILE A 262 -8.74 -21.60 19.59
N GLU A 263 -8.62 -20.53 20.36
CA GLU A 263 -8.36 -20.61 21.81
C GLU A 263 -9.61 -20.99 22.60
N ASP A 264 -10.76 -20.40 22.27
CA ASP A 264 -12.04 -20.68 22.88
C ASP A 264 -13.15 -20.72 21.82
N MET A 265 -14.08 -21.67 21.96
CA MET A 265 -15.24 -21.82 21.09
C MET A 265 -16.43 -22.34 21.91
N PRO A 266 -17.16 -21.43 22.60
CA PRO A 266 -18.32 -21.78 23.41
C PRO A 266 -19.39 -22.54 22.63
N GLU A 267 -20.21 -23.32 23.34
CA GLU A 267 -21.34 -24.00 22.73
C GLU A 267 -22.29 -22.98 22.09
N SER A 268 -22.78 -23.25 20.86
CA SER A 268 -23.50 -22.33 19.97
C SER A 268 -22.68 -21.26 19.23
N SER A 269 -21.38 -21.12 19.51
CA SER A 269 -20.49 -20.25 18.72
C SER A 269 -20.02 -20.93 17.42
N ALA A 270 -19.61 -20.12 16.44
CA ALA A 270 -18.94 -20.61 15.24
C ALA A 270 -18.05 -19.50 14.67
N CYS A 271 -16.84 -19.88 14.22
CA CYS A 271 -15.96 -18.97 13.52
C CYS A 271 -15.83 -19.37 12.04
N ARG A 272 -15.42 -18.41 11.21
CA ARG A 272 -15.11 -18.63 9.79
C ARG A 272 -13.71 -18.10 9.53
N LEU A 273 -12.88 -18.94 8.93
CA LEU A 273 -11.47 -18.64 8.64
C LEU A 273 -11.27 -18.71 7.13
N GLY A 274 -10.49 -17.77 6.57
CA GLY A 274 -10.20 -17.77 5.14
C GLY A 274 -9.67 -16.45 4.63
N TRP A 275 -9.93 -16.18 3.35
CA TRP A 275 -9.41 -15.02 2.61
C TRP A 275 -10.55 -14.09 2.19
N GLY A 276 -10.36 -12.79 2.37
CA GLY A 276 -11.30 -11.76 1.93
C GLY A 276 -10.60 -10.65 1.15
N GLN A 277 -11.24 -10.16 0.10
CA GLN A 277 -10.82 -8.96 -0.62
C GLN A 277 -11.27 -7.70 0.13
N GLU A 278 -10.77 -6.54 -0.32
CA GLU A 278 -11.01 -5.24 0.31
C GLU A 278 -12.50 -4.85 0.43
N TYR A 279 -13.34 -5.29 -0.52
CA TYR A 279 -14.77 -4.97 -0.54
C TYR A 279 -15.63 -5.93 0.29
N ALA A 280 -15.03 -6.94 0.94
CA ALA A 280 -15.77 -7.85 1.78
C ALA A 280 -16.35 -7.12 3.01
N ASN A 281 -17.66 -7.25 3.24
CA ASN A 281 -18.35 -6.50 4.29
C ASN A 281 -17.95 -6.98 5.70
N LEU A 282 -17.33 -6.09 6.49
CA LEU A 282 -16.85 -6.39 7.84
C LEU A 282 -17.96 -6.75 8.84
N GLN A 283 -19.21 -6.35 8.57
CA GLN A 283 -20.39 -6.65 9.39
C GLN A 283 -21.10 -7.96 9.00
N ALA A 284 -20.54 -8.71 8.05
CA ALA A 284 -21.09 -9.97 7.56
C ALA A 284 -20.13 -11.13 7.85
N PRO A 285 -20.61 -12.39 7.86
CA PRO A 285 -19.70 -13.54 7.91
C PRO A 285 -18.81 -13.57 6.68
N LEU A 286 -17.54 -13.95 6.84
CA LEU A 286 -16.65 -14.16 5.70
C LEU A 286 -17.25 -15.18 4.72
N GLY A 287 -17.32 -14.81 3.44
CA GLY A 287 -17.97 -15.59 2.38
C GLY A 287 -19.49 -15.38 2.26
N TYR A 288 -20.03 -14.31 2.86
CA TYR A 288 -21.39 -13.84 2.57
C TYR A 288 -21.51 -13.26 1.16
N ASP A 289 -20.49 -12.53 0.72
CA ASP A 289 -20.42 -11.90 -0.60
C ASP A 289 -19.41 -12.62 -1.51
N LYS A 290 -19.34 -12.18 -2.77
CA LYS A 290 -18.39 -12.70 -3.78
C LYS A 290 -16.92 -12.34 -3.50
N PHE A 291 -16.65 -11.55 -2.46
CA PHE A 291 -15.33 -11.03 -2.13
C PHE A 291 -14.67 -11.80 -1.00
N GLY A 292 -15.35 -12.78 -0.38
CA GLY A 292 -14.80 -13.62 0.68
C GLY A 292 -14.91 -15.11 0.40
N TYR A 293 -13.92 -15.86 0.86
CA TYR A 293 -13.89 -17.33 0.82
C TYR A 293 -13.51 -17.83 2.20
N SER A 294 -14.32 -18.71 2.78
CA SER A 294 -14.07 -19.21 4.13
C SER A 294 -14.45 -20.67 4.33
N ARG A 295 -13.90 -21.23 5.40
CA ARG A 295 -14.33 -22.50 5.97
C ARG A 295 -14.93 -22.25 7.36
N ARG A 296 -16.06 -22.90 7.64
CA ARG A 296 -16.77 -22.80 8.92
C ARG A 296 -16.19 -23.80 9.94
N SER A 297 -16.00 -23.38 11.18
CA SER A 297 -15.38 -24.19 12.24
C SER A 297 -16.16 -25.43 12.65
N ARG A 298 -17.49 -25.44 12.50
CA ARG A 298 -18.33 -26.58 12.91
C ARG A 298 -18.03 -27.89 12.15
N TYR A 299 -17.30 -27.82 11.03
CA TYR A 299 -16.82 -28.99 10.27
C TYR A 299 -15.32 -29.27 10.48
N LEU A 300 -14.68 -28.67 11.50
CA LEU A 300 -13.28 -28.88 11.88
C LEU A 300 -13.12 -29.81 13.10
N ASN A 301 -14.18 -30.49 13.54
CA ASN A 301 -14.11 -31.42 14.67
C ASN A 301 -13.37 -32.71 14.29
N VAL A 302 -12.08 -32.83 14.66
CA VAL A 302 -11.57 -33.93 15.48
C VAL A 302 -10.40 -33.39 16.32
N TYR A 303 -10.54 -33.44 17.64
CA TYR A 303 -9.49 -33.19 18.61
C TYR A 303 -8.48 -34.35 18.63
N ASP A 304 -7.18 -34.05 18.66
CA ASP A 304 -6.26 -34.78 19.53
C ASP A 304 -5.12 -33.86 20.00
N LYS A 305 -4.75 -33.96 21.29
CA LYS A 305 -3.81 -33.11 22.04
C LYS A 305 -2.33 -33.31 21.63
N ALA A 306 -2.05 -33.54 20.35
CA ALA A 306 -0.70 -33.88 19.90
C ALA A 306 -0.28 -33.33 18.54
N ASN A 307 -1.14 -32.63 17.78
CA ASN A 307 -0.74 -32.18 16.44
C ASN A 307 -1.22 -30.77 16.11
N THR A 308 -0.26 -29.89 15.85
CA THR A 308 -0.43 -28.68 15.04
C THR A 308 -1.18 -29.08 13.77
N SER A 309 -2.41 -28.61 13.61
CA SER A 309 -3.20 -28.89 12.42
C SER A 309 -2.64 -28.11 11.24
N LEU A 310 -1.67 -28.72 10.55
CA LEU A 310 -1.22 -28.30 9.23
C LEU A 310 -2.43 -28.33 8.29
N LEU A 311 -3.00 -27.15 8.03
CA LEU A 311 -3.96 -26.96 6.96
C LEU A 311 -3.21 -27.09 5.63
N GLN A 312 -3.09 -28.32 5.14
CA GLN A 312 -2.61 -28.60 3.80
C GLN A 312 -3.65 -28.04 2.81
N TRP A 313 -3.43 -26.80 2.37
CA TRP A 313 -4.09 -26.25 1.20
C TRP A 313 -3.59 -27.02 -0.01
N GLN A 314 -4.24 -28.15 -0.30
CA GLN A 314 -3.92 -29.02 -1.41
C GLN A 314 -4.02 -28.20 -2.71
N TYR A 315 -2.87 -27.82 -3.26
CA TYR A 315 -2.60 -27.31 -4.61
C TYR A 315 -3.83 -26.80 -5.40
N GLY A 316 -4.47 -25.76 -4.89
CA GLY A 316 -5.39 -24.95 -5.66
C GLY A 316 -4.59 -23.87 -6.36
N LEU A 317 -4.08 -24.14 -7.57
CA LEU A 317 -3.78 -23.06 -8.50
C LEU A 317 -4.98 -22.10 -8.47
N MET A 318 -4.80 -20.87 -8.00
CA MET A 318 -5.68 -19.77 -8.41
C MET A 318 -5.45 -19.55 -9.91
N ARG A 319 -5.98 -20.46 -10.74
CA ARG A 319 -6.20 -20.18 -12.16
C ARG A 319 -7.38 -19.23 -12.20
N TYR A 320 -7.07 -18.00 -12.61
CA TYR A 320 -8.04 -17.08 -13.18
C TYR A 320 -8.66 -17.75 -14.41
N SER A 321 -9.70 -18.57 -14.22
CA SER A 321 -10.53 -19.05 -15.32
C SER A 321 -11.45 -17.91 -15.72
N ARG A 322 -10.99 -17.12 -16.70
CA ARG A 322 -11.88 -16.30 -17.50
C ARG A 322 -12.61 -17.27 -18.41
N SER A 323 -13.75 -17.79 -17.95
CA SER A 323 -14.66 -18.57 -18.80
C SER A 323 -15.17 -17.62 -19.89
N ARG A 324 -14.51 -17.64 -21.05
CA ARG A 324 -15.14 -17.29 -22.32
C ARG A 324 -16.16 -18.39 -22.57
N LEU A 325 -17.43 -18.01 -22.48
CA LEU A 325 -18.49 -18.67 -23.22
C LEU A 325 -18.28 -18.25 -24.67
N ASP A 326 -17.69 -19.14 -25.46
CA ASP A 326 -17.77 -19.08 -26.92
C ASP A 326 -18.67 -20.26 -27.33
N PHE A 327 -19.75 -19.96 -28.06
CA PHE A 327 -20.32 -20.89 -29.04
C PHE A 327 -19.43 -20.86 -30.28
#